data_AF-A0A8B7AV15-F1
#
_entry.id   AF-A0A8B7AV15-F1
#
_cell.length_a   1.000
_cell.length_b   1.000
_cell.length_c   1.000
_cell.angle_alpha   90.00
_cell.angle_beta   90.00
_cell.angle_gamma   90.00
#
_symmetry.space_group_name_H-M   'P 1'
#
loop_
_entity.id
_entity.type
_entity.pdbx_description
1 polymer ?
#
loop_
_entity_poly.entity_id
_entity_poly.type
_entity_poly.pdbx_seq_one_letter_code
_entity_poly.pdbx_strand_id
1 'polypeptide(L)'
;MAETLRRMLSASSAAGPGEESAAESGSPLLLLGGPRSGKTALLFAAALEVAGEGRGPIFFLARRPLQSLPLRTRAAFDPLRLQKIRFQYPSSTRELFRLLCSAHEAQGPAPALLLLDCLEEYLSEHQGPHEAARLVALLLDTAAHFSHRAGPGGSCGLMVALQTQKDSGDTAQLALLQRYFPACCWLQPGAPGPRQHCLRACLESGGQGPRTEWLVAFQPHGEMTVTPLSPEVGDPSSDKGTSSRSQPNFGV
;
A
#
# COMPACT_ATOMS: atom_id res chain seq x y z
N MET A 1 4.60 7.71 -13.02
CA MET A 1 4.66 7.50 -11.56
C MET A 1 3.31 7.79 -10.92
N ALA A 2 2.83 9.03 -11.00
CA ALA A 2 1.50 9.45 -10.52
C ALA A 2 0.36 8.52 -10.90
N GLU A 3 0.22 8.19 -12.18
CA GLU A 3 -0.89 7.36 -12.65
C GLU A 3 -0.78 5.90 -12.19
N THR A 4 0.42 5.37 -11.99
CA THR A 4 0.65 3.99 -11.55
C THR A 4 0.38 3.83 -10.05
N LEU A 5 0.88 4.76 -9.22
CA LEU A 5 0.51 4.82 -7.81
C LEU A 5 -0.98 5.14 -7.64
N ARG A 6 -1.54 6.03 -8.47
CA ARG A 6 -2.99 6.28 -8.52
C ARG A 6 -3.74 5.01 -8.89
N ARG A 7 -3.29 4.20 -9.84
CA ARG A 7 -3.87 2.88 -10.14
C ARG A 7 -3.69 1.90 -9.00
N MET A 8 -2.58 1.91 -8.25
CA MET A 8 -2.45 1.11 -7.03
C MET A 8 -3.46 1.53 -5.95
N LEU A 9 -3.73 2.83 -5.82
CA LEU A 9 -4.70 3.38 -4.88
C LEU A 9 -6.15 3.21 -5.35
N SER A 10 -6.42 3.26 -6.65
CA SER A 10 -7.77 3.17 -7.26
C SER A 10 -8.18 1.75 -7.66
N ALA A 11 -7.25 0.84 -7.97
CA ALA A 11 -7.54 -0.59 -8.14
C ALA A 11 -7.96 -1.25 -6.82
N SER A 12 -7.65 -0.60 -5.69
CA SER A 12 -8.23 -0.90 -4.39
C SER A 12 -9.75 -0.66 -4.36
N SER A 13 -10.25 0.32 -5.14
CA SER A 13 -11.65 0.75 -5.19
C SER A 13 -12.51 0.02 -6.24
N ALA A 14 -11.89 -0.67 -7.21
CA ALA A 14 -12.60 -1.26 -8.34
C ALA A 14 -12.96 -2.73 -8.09
N ALA A 15 -14.02 -2.96 -7.30
CA ALA A 15 -14.65 -4.27 -7.19
C ALA A 15 -16.19 -4.12 -7.26
N GLY A 16 -16.74 -4.21 -8.47
CA GLY A 16 -18.17 -4.45 -8.72
C GLY A 16 -18.80 -3.52 -9.76
N PRO A 17 -19.47 -4.04 -10.81
CA PRO A 17 -20.43 -3.27 -11.60
C PRO A 17 -21.82 -3.41 -10.94
N GLY A 18 -22.29 -2.37 -10.27
CA GLY A 18 -23.66 -2.34 -9.77
C GLY A 18 -23.85 -1.40 -8.59
N GLU A 19 -24.77 -0.44 -8.79
CA GLU A 19 -25.40 0.44 -7.80
C GLU A 19 -24.68 1.77 -7.47
N GLU A 20 -25.21 2.83 -8.08
CA GLU A 20 -25.05 4.22 -7.65
C GLU A 20 -25.42 4.38 -6.17
N SER A 21 -24.61 5.16 -5.44
CA SER A 21 -24.82 5.71 -4.09
C SER A 21 -24.05 5.05 -2.93
N ALA A 22 -22.76 5.39 -2.81
CA ALA A 22 -22.12 5.84 -1.57
C ALA A 22 -20.71 6.36 -1.93
N ALA A 23 -20.26 7.45 -1.29
CA ALA A 23 -18.99 8.11 -1.56
C ALA A 23 -17.84 7.11 -1.77
N GLU A 24 -17.21 7.13 -2.95
CA GLU A 24 -16.08 6.26 -3.32
C GLU A 24 -14.88 6.51 -2.40
N SER A 25 -14.90 5.87 -1.23
CA SER A 25 -13.77 5.82 -0.33
C SER A 25 -12.90 4.68 -0.81
N GLY A 26 -11.75 5.00 -1.41
CA GLY A 26 -10.82 3.99 -1.91
C GLY A 26 -10.49 2.97 -0.80
N SER A 27 -10.49 1.67 -1.13
CA SER A 27 -10.36 0.65 -0.11
C SER A 27 -9.02 0.76 0.64
N PRO A 28 -9.03 0.52 1.96
CA PRO A 28 -7.85 0.71 2.79
C PRO A 28 -6.76 -0.29 2.38
N LEU A 29 -5.51 0.20 2.28
CA LEU A 29 -4.38 -0.56 1.77
C LEU A 29 -3.38 -0.91 2.87
N LEU A 30 -3.04 -2.19 2.98
CA LEU A 30 -1.95 -2.68 3.83
C LEU A 30 -0.68 -2.91 3.00
N LEU A 31 0.39 -2.16 3.29
CA LEU A 31 1.69 -2.27 2.65
C LEU A 31 2.62 -3.17 3.47
N LEU A 32 2.94 -4.34 2.92
CA LEU A 32 3.67 -5.41 3.57
C LEU A 32 5.09 -5.51 3.01
N GLY A 33 6.07 -5.84 3.85
CA GLY A 33 7.43 -6.11 3.37
C GLY A 33 8.45 -6.22 4.48
N GLY A 34 9.59 -6.85 4.18
CA GLY A 34 10.68 -7.03 5.14
C GLY A 34 11.33 -5.73 5.62
N PRO A 35 12.31 -5.81 6.53
CA PRO A 35 13.11 -4.66 6.94
C PRO A 35 13.73 -3.97 5.73
N ARG A 36 13.72 -2.63 5.73
CA ARG A 36 14.33 -1.80 4.66
C ARG A 36 13.76 -2.04 3.26
N SER A 37 12.55 -2.59 3.14
CA SER A 37 11.88 -2.84 1.86
C SER A 37 11.28 -1.58 1.20
N GLY A 38 11.70 -0.37 1.56
CA GLY A 38 11.20 0.86 0.93
C GLY A 38 9.75 1.26 1.24
N LYS A 39 9.08 0.63 2.22
CA LYS A 39 7.68 0.94 2.61
C LYS A 39 7.44 2.44 2.85
N THR A 40 8.26 3.04 3.71
CA THR A 40 8.23 4.48 4.02
C THR A 40 8.37 5.34 2.77
N ALA A 41 9.23 4.95 1.82
CA ALA A 41 9.41 5.68 0.57
C ALA A 41 8.17 5.62 -0.33
N LEU A 42 7.50 4.47 -0.37
CA LEU A 42 6.27 4.29 -1.14
C LEU A 42 5.07 5.01 -0.50
N LEU A 43 4.94 4.97 0.84
CA LEU A 43 3.96 5.80 1.56
C LEU A 43 4.19 7.29 1.27
N PHE A 44 5.45 7.73 1.31
CA PHE A 44 5.81 9.12 1.05
C PHE A 44 5.56 9.52 -0.41
N ALA A 45 5.81 8.62 -1.37
CA ALA A 45 5.45 8.84 -2.77
C ALA A 45 3.93 9.03 -2.93
N ALA A 46 3.13 8.15 -2.32
CA ALA A 46 1.67 8.26 -2.33
C ALA A 46 1.19 9.58 -1.73
N ALA A 47 1.82 10.04 -0.63
CA ALA A 47 1.53 11.33 -0.02
C ALA A 47 1.76 12.50 -0.99
N LEU A 48 2.89 12.51 -1.69
CA LEU A 48 3.23 13.56 -2.66
C LEU A 48 2.29 13.55 -3.88
N GLU A 49 1.87 12.37 -4.32
CA GLU A 49 0.91 12.26 -5.44
C GLU A 49 -0.45 12.82 -5.04
N VAL A 50 -1.02 12.38 -3.91
CA VAL A 50 -2.31 12.90 -3.42
C VAL A 50 -2.23 14.41 -3.10
N ALA A 51 -1.08 14.89 -2.60
CA ALA A 51 -0.86 16.32 -2.39
C ALA A 51 -0.96 17.13 -3.70
N GLY A 52 -0.49 16.55 -4.81
CA GLY A 52 -0.58 17.13 -6.15
C GLY A 52 -2.01 17.26 -6.67
N GLU A 53 -2.96 16.46 -6.16
CA GLU A 53 -4.36 16.46 -6.63
C GLU A 53 -5.20 17.60 -6.06
N GLY A 54 -4.73 18.27 -4.99
CA GLY A 54 -5.45 19.40 -4.39
C GLY A 54 -6.69 19.02 -3.58
N ARG A 55 -6.87 17.74 -3.23
CA ARG A 55 -8.06 17.21 -2.54
C ARG A 55 -8.11 17.46 -1.03
N GLY A 56 -7.00 17.90 -0.42
CA GLY A 56 -6.91 18.17 1.02
C GLY A 56 -5.50 17.98 1.56
N PRO A 57 -5.27 18.18 2.88
CA PRO A 57 -4.03 17.80 3.53
C PRO A 57 -3.86 16.27 3.58
N ILE A 58 -2.63 15.81 3.80
CA ILE A 58 -2.30 14.40 4.04
C ILE A 58 -1.78 14.29 5.46
N PHE A 59 -2.25 13.30 6.21
CA PHE A 59 -1.69 13.01 7.53
C PHE A 59 -0.71 11.86 7.42
N PHE A 60 0.55 12.12 7.75
CA PHE A 60 1.62 11.13 7.77
C PHE A 60 1.97 10.82 9.22
N LEU A 61 1.52 9.68 9.72
CA LEU A 61 1.76 9.20 11.07
C LEU A 61 2.95 8.25 11.08
N ALA A 62 3.90 8.48 11.97
CA ALA A 62 5.02 7.56 12.20
C ALA A 62 5.44 7.63 13.66
N ARG A 63 6.02 6.57 14.23
CA ARG A 63 6.41 6.61 15.65
C ARG A 63 7.57 7.55 15.93
N ARG A 64 8.41 7.82 14.93
CA ARG A 64 9.62 8.63 15.05
C ARG A 64 9.75 9.61 13.87
N PRO A 65 10.37 10.78 14.09
CA PRO A 65 10.71 11.69 13.01
C PRO A 65 11.50 11.00 11.89
N LEU A 66 11.15 11.30 10.65
CA LEU A 66 11.92 10.86 9.49
C LEU A 66 13.30 11.52 9.54
N GLN A 67 14.35 10.71 9.63
CA GLN A 67 15.75 11.19 9.68
C GLN A 67 16.18 11.89 8.39
N SER A 68 15.58 11.48 7.26
CA SER A 68 15.68 12.21 6.01
C SER A 68 14.47 11.87 5.13
N LEU A 69 14.13 12.78 4.21
CA LEU A 69 13.02 12.54 3.30
C LEU A 69 13.37 11.42 2.29
N PRO A 70 12.50 10.40 2.11
CA PRO A 70 12.84 9.17 1.37
C PRO A 70 13.11 9.32 -0.14
N LEU A 71 12.68 10.42 -0.76
CA LEU A 71 12.82 10.67 -2.20
C LEU A 71 13.53 12.01 -2.35
N ARG A 72 14.76 12.07 -2.86
CA ARG A 72 15.60 13.29 -2.78
C ARG A 72 15.54 14.22 -3.99
N THR A 73 14.74 13.93 -5.01
CA THR A 73 14.79 14.67 -6.27
C THR A 73 14.01 15.99 -6.25
N ARG A 74 14.63 17.04 -6.82
CA ARG A 74 14.10 18.41 -6.93
C ARG A 74 12.78 18.51 -7.72
N ALA A 75 12.52 17.56 -8.62
CA ALA A 75 11.28 17.48 -9.39
C ALA A 75 10.13 16.78 -8.63
N ALA A 76 10.44 15.89 -7.68
CA ALA A 76 9.45 15.24 -6.81
C ALA A 76 9.10 16.11 -5.59
N PHE A 77 10.02 16.99 -5.17
CA PHE A 77 9.79 18.00 -4.15
C PHE A 77 9.27 19.31 -4.75
N ASP A 78 8.02 19.31 -5.15
CA ASP A 78 7.28 20.57 -5.18
C ASP A 78 7.05 21.02 -3.72
N PRO A 79 7.63 22.15 -3.26
CA PRO A 79 7.44 22.63 -1.90
C PRO A 79 5.96 22.81 -1.53
N LEU A 80 5.11 23.13 -2.50
CA LEU A 80 3.67 23.30 -2.31
C LEU A 80 2.98 21.96 -2.01
N ARG A 81 3.47 20.85 -2.59
CA ARG A 81 2.98 19.51 -2.26
C ARG A 81 3.42 19.10 -0.87
N LEU A 82 4.68 19.36 -0.52
CA LEU A 82 5.21 19.02 0.80
C LEU A 82 4.48 19.74 1.93
N GLN A 83 4.11 21.02 1.73
CA GLN A 83 3.32 21.80 2.70
C GLN A 83 1.93 21.21 2.99
N LYS A 84 1.38 20.37 2.10
CA LYS A 84 0.11 19.67 2.33
C LYS A 84 0.26 18.44 3.21
N ILE A 85 1.47 17.92 3.39
CA ILE A 85 1.74 16.74 4.22
C ILE A 85 1.99 17.21 5.66
N ARG A 86 1.07 16.84 6.56
CA ARG A 86 1.19 17.07 8.00
C ARG A 86 1.75 15.82 8.66
N PHE A 87 3.01 15.91 9.07
CA PHE A 87 3.66 14.85 9.83
C PHE A 87 3.26 14.91 11.30
N GLN A 88 2.94 13.75 11.87
CA GLN A 88 2.65 13.62 13.30
C GLN A 88 3.35 12.38 13.84
N TYR A 89 3.87 12.50 15.06
CA TYR A 89 4.75 11.49 15.62
C TYR A 89 4.28 10.95 16.97
N PRO A 90 3.15 10.20 17.02
CA PRO A 90 2.73 9.57 18.25
C PRO A 90 3.75 8.51 18.67
N SER A 91 4.44 8.74 19.78
CA SER A 91 5.61 7.96 20.22
C SER A 91 5.24 6.63 20.88
N SER A 92 3.97 6.45 21.22
CA SER A 92 3.39 5.24 21.84
C SER A 92 2.02 4.91 21.27
N THR A 93 1.57 3.68 21.49
CA THR A 93 0.22 3.24 21.10
C THR A 93 -0.86 4.07 21.79
N ARG A 94 -0.65 4.45 23.06
CA ARG A 94 -1.56 5.36 23.78
C ARG A 94 -1.65 6.75 23.14
N GLU A 95 -0.54 7.29 22.64
CA GLU A 95 -0.53 8.56 21.92
C GLU A 95 -1.26 8.46 20.58
N LEU A 96 -1.04 7.35 19.85
CA LEU A 96 -1.74 7.08 18.60
C LEU A 96 -3.25 6.97 18.84
N PHE A 97 -3.68 6.24 19.87
CA PHE A 97 -5.09 6.16 20.26
C PHE A 97 -5.69 7.53 20.56
N ARG A 98 -5.03 8.34 21.40
CA ARG A 98 -5.51 9.69 21.73
C ARG A 98 -5.68 10.54 20.47
N LEU A 99 -4.70 10.50 19.58
CA LEU A 99 -4.72 11.25 18.34
C LEU A 99 -5.88 10.84 17.42
N LEU A 100 -6.09 9.53 17.24
CA LEU A 100 -7.17 9.02 16.41
C LEU A 100 -8.55 9.30 17.04
N CYS A 101 -8.69 9.10 18.36
CA CYS A 101 -9.91 9.43 19.07
C CYS A 101 -10.26 10.93 19.02
N SER A 102 -9.27 11.83 19.01
CA SER A 102 -9.51 13.27 18.89
C SER A 102 -9.72 13.76 17.45
N ALA A 103 -9.78 12.86 16.45
CA ALA A 103 -9.99 13.24 15.05
C ALA A 103 -11.29 14.04 14.84
N HIS A 104 -12.33 13.75 15.61
CA HIS A 104 -13.61 14.47 15.58
C HIS A 104 -13.51 15.94 16.03
N GLU A 105 -12.52 16.25 16.86
CA GLU A 105 -12.25 17.61 17.37
C GLU A 105 -11.46 18.45 16.36
N ALA A 106 -10.89 17.82 15.33
CA ALA A 106 -10.01 18.50 14.38
C ALA A 106 -10.74 19.62 13.63
N GLN A 107 -10.22 20.83 13.74
CA GLN A 107 -10.72 22.00 13.01
C GLN A 107 -9.98 22.11 11.66
N GLY A 108 -10.72 22.46 10.61
CA GLY A 108 -10.17 22.64 9.25
C GLY A 108 -10.56 21.54 8.25
N PRO A 109 -9.89 21.52 7.09
CA PRO A 109 -10.23 20.61 5.99
C PRO A 109 -9.93 19.16 6.37
N ALA A 110 -10.83 18.26 5.98
CA ALA A 110 -10.62 16.82 6.12
C ALA A 110 -9.40 16.38 5.28
N PRO A 111 -8.54 15.49 5.80
CA PRO A 111 -7.44 14.95 5.03
C PRO A 111 -7.96 14.10 3.86
N ALA A 112 -7.24 14.15 2.75
CA ALA A 112 -7.51 13.29 1.59
C ALA A 112 -6.87 11.89 1.76
N LEU A 113 -5.88 11.77 2.64
CA LEU A 113 -5.14 10.53 2.88
C LEU A 113 -4.59 10.48 4.31
N LEU A 114 -4.83 9.37 4.98
CA LEU A 114 -4.24 8.98 6.25
C LEU A 114 -3.19 7.88 6.01
N LEU A 115 -1.96 8.14 6.41
CA LEU A 115 -0.83 7.22 6.28
C LEU A 115 -0.31 6.86 7.66
N LEU A 116 -0.09 5.57 7.92
CA LEU A 116 0.59 5.10 9.12
C LEU A 116 1.80 4.26 8.73
N ASP A 117 2.99 4.70 9.14
CA ASP A 117 4.24 3.97 8.96
C ASP A 117 4.57 3.11 10.19
N CYS A 118 5.20 1.96 9.94
CA CYS A 118 5.66 1.00 10.96
C CYS A 118 4.60 0.57 11.99
N LEU A 119 3.44 0.07 11.54
CA LEU A 119 2.36 -0.41 12.44
C LEU A 119 2.86 -1.43 13.48
N GLU A 120 3.81 -2.30 13.11
CA GLU A 120 4.41 -3.30 13.98
C GLU A 120 5.00 -2.71 15.27
N GLU A 121 5.49 -1.46 15.22
CA GLU A 121 6.08 -0.81 16.39
C GLU A 121 5.02 -0.53 17.46
N TYR A 122 3.79 -0.21 17.05
CA TYR A 122 2.66 0.00 17.98
C TYR A 122 2.07 -1.31 18.48
N LEU A 123 1.99 -2.32 17.59
CA LEU A 123 1.47 -3.64 17.96
C LEU A 123 2.40 -4.34 18.96
N SER A 124 3.71 -4.12 18.88
CA SER A 124 4.68 -4.70 19.81
C SER A 124 4.55 -4.20 21.26
N GLU A 125 3.90 -3.05 21.50
CA GLU A 125 3.68 -2.51 22.87
C GLU A 125 2.61 -3.28 23.65
N HIS A 126 1.71 -4.01 22.96
CA HIS A 126 0.56 -4.67 23.57
C HIS A 126 0.44 -6.13 23.07
N GLN A 127 0.53 -7.10 23.98
CA GLN A 127 0.61 -8.53 23.64
C GLN A 127 -0.76 -9.21 23.37
N GLY A 128 -1.70 -8.52 22.72
CA GLY A 128 -3.06 -9.03 22.56
C GLY A 128 -3.67 -8.82 21.17
N PRO A 129 -4.25 -9.85 20.53
CA PRO A 129 -4.93 -9.70 19.24
C PRO A 129 -6.12 -8.72 19.29
N HIS A 130 -6.73 -8.54 20.47
CA HIS A 130 -7.79 -7.57 20.69
C HIS A 130 -7.33 -6.11 20.50
N GLU A 131 -6.13 -5.76 20.98
CA GLU A 131 -5.61 -4.40 20.83
C GLU A 131 -5.20 -4.11 19.38
N ALA A 132 -4.68 -5.11 18.66
CA ALA A 132 -4.41 -4.99 17.23
C ALA A 132 -5.69 -4.73 16.43
N ALA A 133 -6.75 -5.51 16.67
CA ALA A 133 -8.05 -5.29 16.04
C ALA A 133 -8.62 -3.90 16.38
N ARG A 134 -8.52 -3.49 17.64
CA ARG A 134 -9.03 -2.20 18.11
C ARG A 134 -8.31 -1.03 17.44
N LEU A 135 -6.99 -1.09 17.35
CA LEU A 135 -6.21 -0.03 16.69
C LEU A 135 -6.57 0.09 15.21
N VAL A 136 -6.69 -1.05 14.52
CA VAL A 136 -7.01 -1.08 13.09
C VAL A 136 -8.44 -0.63 12.82
N ALA A 137 -9.40 -1.08 13.63
CA ALA A 137 -10.77 -0.61 13.57
C ALA A 137 -10.85 0.91 13.78
N LEU A 138 -10.07 1.46 14.70
CA LEU A 138 -10.04 2.91 14.94
C LEU A 138 -9.40 3.69 13.78
N LEU A 139 -8.36 3.14 13.12
CA LEU A 139 -7.78 3.75 11.91
C LEU A 139 -8.81 3.81 10.78
N LEU A 140 -9.56 2.73 10.57
CA LEU A 140 -10.63 2.65 9.58
C LEU A 140 -11.76 3.63 9.89
N ASP A 141 -12.23 3.65 11.14
CA ASP A 141 -13.26 4.56 11.62
C ASP A 141 -12.83 6.02 11.45
N THR A 142 -11.57 6.35 11.76
CA THR A 142 -11.01 7.68 11.56
C THR A 142 -10.99 8.09 10.08
N ALA A 143 -10.60 7.19 9.19
CA ALA A 143 -10.63 7.45 7.74
C ALA A 143 -12.07 7.61 7.22
N ALA A 144 -13.02 6.79 7.71
CA ALA A 144 -14.44 6.92 7.39
C ALA A 144 -15.01 8.26 7.87
N HIS A 145 -14.69 8.67 9.11
CA HIS A 145 -15.07 9.97 9.66
C HIS A 145 -14.59 11.13 8.78
N PHE A 146 -13.32 11.10 8.35
CA PHE A 146 -12.79 12.12 7.45
C PHE A 146 -13.41 12.08 6.06
N SER A 147 -13.73 10.90 5.54
CA SER A 147 -14.45 10.76 4.27
C SER A 147 -15.84 11.40 4.34
N HIS A 148 -16.60 11.15 5.41
CA HIS A 148 -17.89 11.80 5.63
C HIS A 148 -17.76 13.33 5.75
N ARG A 149 -16.71 13.82 6.41
CA ARG A 149 -16.44 15.27 6.54
C ARG A 149 -16.00 15.94 5.24
N ALA A 150 -15.40 15.21 4.31
CA ALA A 150 -14.93 15.76 3.04
C ALA A 150 -16.08 16.19 2.10
N GLY A 151 -17.31 15.73 2.37
CA GLY A 151 -18.50 16.08 1.60
C GLY A 151 -18.67 15.25 0.31
N PRO A 152 -19.68 15.57 -0.51
CA PRO A 152 -19.99 14.80 -1.72
C PRO A 152 -18.81 14.75 -2.70
N GLY A 153 -18.36 13.54 -3.06
CA GLY A 153 -17.22 13.33 -3.96
C GLY A 153 -15.83 13.47 -3.31
N GLY A 154 -15.77 13.79 -2.01
CA GLY A 154 -14.55 13.74 -1.21
C GLY A 154 -14.41 12.41 -0.46
N SER A 155 -13.19 11.90 -0.37
CA SER A 155 -12.87 10.69 0.40
C SER A 155 -11.51 10.83 1.07
N CYS A 156 -11.36 10.24 2.25
CA CYS A 156 -10.08 10.06 2.92
C CYS A 156 -9.60 8.63 2.73
N GLY A 157 -8.54 8.44 1.95
CA GLY A 157 -7.90 7.13 1.81
C GLY A 157 -7.13 6.72 3.07
N LEU A 158 -6.90 5.42 3.24
CA LEU A 158 -6.05 4.88 4.31
C LEU A 158 -4.98 3.97 3.72
N MET A 159 -3.72 4.21 4.06
CA MET A 159 -2.63 3.26 3.82
C MET A 159 -1.82 3.03 5.09
N VAL A 160 -1.49 1.77 5.36
CA VAL A 160 -0.76 1.39 6.57
C VAL A 160 0.41 0.49 6.18
N ALA A 161 1.63 0.83 6.60
CA ALA A 161 2.80 -0.02 6.42
C ALA A 161 3.00 -0.94 7.61
N LEU A 162 3.24 -2.22 7.33
CA LEU A 162 3.55 -3.25 8.30
C LEU A 162 4.80 -4.01 7.85
N GLN A 163 5.78 -4.12 8.74
CA GLN A 163 6.91 -5.01 8.53
C GLN A 163 6.53 -6.46 8.81
N THR A 164 6.70 -7.31 7.82
CA THR A 164 6.53 -8.76 7.95
C THR A 164 7.90 -9.40 8.20
N GLN A 165 8.09 -10.08 9.33
CA GLN A 165 9.26 -10.95 9.49
C GLN A 165 9.03 -12.26 8.72
N LYS A 166 10.10 -12.79 8.12
CA LYS A 166 10.04 -14.00 7.30
C LYS A 166 9.79 -15.27 8.13
N ASP A 167 10.06 -15.21 9.44
CA ASP A 167 10.07 -16.36 10.35
C ASP A 167 9.27 -16.13 11.65
N SER A 168 8.47 -15.05 11.77
CA SER A 168 7.69 -14.83 12.99
C SER A 168 6.34 -15.57 12.92
N GLY A 169 5.99 -16.25 14.01
CA GLY A 169 4.72 -16.96 14.18
C GLY A 169 3.47 -16.05 14.19
N ASP A 170 3.58 -14.78 13.78
CA ASP A 170 2.51 -13.78 13.79
C ASP A 170 1.51 -13.91 12.64
N THR A 171 1.39 -15.12 12.08
CA THR A 171 0.43 -15.46 11.01
C THR A 171 -1.00 -15.09 11.41
N ALA A 172 -1.37 -15.30 12.67
CA ALA A 172 -2.69 -14.95 13.20
C ALA A 172 -2.94 -13.43 13.24
N GLN A 173 -1.92 -12.64 13.62
CA GLN A 173 -2.03 -11.18 13.63
C GLN A 173 -2.12 -10.64 12.20
N LEU A 174 -1.30 -11.16 11.28
CA LEU A 174 -1.38 -10.77 9.88
C LEU A 174 -2.73 -11.12 9.25
N ALA A 175 -3.25 -12.32 9.49
CA ALA A 175 -4.57 -12.73 9.02
C ALA A 175 -5.69 -11.84 9.57
N LEU A 176 -5.58 -11.43 10.84
CA LEU A 176 -6.48 -10.46 11.45
C LEU A 176 -6.41 -9.11 10.73
N LEU A 177 -5.23 -8.59 10.44
CA LEU A 177 -5.06 -7.33 9.70
C LEU A 177 -5.65 -7.43 8.29
N GLN A 178 -5.37 -8.51 7.57
CA GLN A 178 -5.90 -8.74 6.22
C GLN A 178 -7.43 -8.80 6.17
N ARG A 179 -8.11 -9.18 7.27
CA ARG A 179 -9.57 -9.10 7.35
C ARG A 179 -10.09 -7.66 7.31
N TYR A 180 -9.32 -6.69 7.81
CA TYR A 180 -9.67 -5.27 7.82
C TYR A 180 -9.16 -4.52 6.59
N PHE A 181 -8.12 -5.04 5.93
CA PHE A 181 -7.52 -4.46 4.72
C PHE A 181 -7.77 -5.37 3.52
N PRO A 182 -8.84 -5.13 2.74
CA PRO A 182 -9.15 -5.95 1.58
C PRO A 182 -8.09 -5.81 0.48
N ALA A 183 -7.31 -4.72 0.47
CA ALA A 183 -6.17 -4.56 -0.43
C ALA A 183 -4.86 -4.70 0.33
N CYS A 184 -3.97 -5.57 -0.17
CA CYS A 184 -2.63 -5.79 0.35
C CYS A 184 -1.59 -5.57 -0.76
N CYS A 185 -0.58 -4.77 -0.49
CA CYS A 185 0.57 -4.57 -1.38
C CYS A 185 1.82 -5.19 -0.76
N TRP A 186 2.36 -6.25 -1.36
CA TRP A 186 3.57 -6.92 -0.90
C TRP A 186 4.81 -6.37 -1.60
N LEU A 187 5.80 -5.94 -0.81
CA LEU A 187 7.11 -5.49 -1.27
C LEU A 187 8.13 -6.61 -1.06
N GLN A 188 8.61 -7.15 -2.17
CA GLN A 188 9.64 -8.18 -2.22
C GLN A 188 10.93 -7.59 -2.81
N PRO A 189 12.12 -8.07 -2.41
CA PRO A 189 13.34 -7.75 -3.13
C PRO A 189 13.20 -8.12 -4.62
N GLY A 190 13.47 -7.17 -5.51
CA GLY A 190 13.54 -7.41 -6.94
C GLY A 190 14.83 -8.15 -7.31
N ALA A 191 14.89 -8.70 -8.53
CA ALA A 191 16.09 -9.36 -9.03
C ALA A 191 17.32 -8.42 -8.93
N PRO A 192 18.49 -8.91 -8.47
CA PRO A 192 19.66 -8.08 -8.28
C PRO A 192 20.21 -7.60 -9.63
N GLY A 193 19.86 -6.38 -10.02
CA GLY A 193 20.49 -5.66 -11.13
C GLY A 193 21.77 -4.95 -10.68
N PRO A 194 22.73 -4.63 -11.57
CA PRO A 194 24.10 -4.31 -11.18
C PRO A 194 24.31 -3.05 -10.32
N ARG A 195 23.33 -2.13 -10.21
CA ARG A 195 23.51 -0.84 -9.49
C ARG A 195 22.21 -0.24 -8.92
N GLN A 196 21.11 -0.98 -8.87
CA GLN A 196 19.81 -0.44 -8.46
C GLN A 196 19.14 -1.33 -7.41
N HIS A 197 18.69 -0.69 -6.33
CA HIS A 197 17.78 -1.33 -5.38
C HIS A 197 16.39 -1.37 -6.03
N CYS A 198 16.04 -2.53 -6.57
CA CYS A 198 14.73 -2.79 -7.14
C CYS A 198 13.89 -3.59 -6.13
N LEU A 199 12.60 -3.27 -6.09
CA LEU A 199 11.59 -3.99 -5.34
C LEU A 199 10.50 -4.45 -6.32
N ARG A 200 9.97 -5.64 -6.11
CA ARG A 200 8.71 -6.06 -6.73
C ARG A 200 7.58 -5.71 -5.78
N ALA A 201 6.69 -4.83 -6.23
CA ALA A 201 5.45 -4.51 -5.54
C ALA A 201 4.32 -5.34 -6.16
N CYS A 202 3.56 -6.02 -5.33
CA CYS A 202 2.45 -6.83 -5.78
C CYS A 202 1.18 -6.45 -5.03
N LEU A 203 0.16 -5.99 -5.75
CA LEU A 203 -1.15 -5.69 -5.20
C LEU A 203 -2.09 -6.88 -5.37
N GLU A 204 -2.62 -7.31 -4.23
CA GLU A 204 -3.72 -8.26 -4.11
C GLU A 204 -4.91 -7.47 -3.57
N SER A 205 -5.89 -7.23 -4.44
CA SER A 205 -7.20 -6.70 -4.04
C SER A 205 -8.10 -7.90 -3.75
N GLY A 206 -8.81 -7.92 -2.62
CA GLY A 206 -9.50 -9.09 -2.06
C GLY A 206 -10.61 -9.73 -2.92
N GLY A 207 -10.77 -9.31 -4.17
CA GLY A 207 -11.53 -10.02 -5.19
C GLY A 207 -10.68 -11.01 -5.99
N GLN A 208 -11.32 -11.89 -6.77
CA GLN A 208 -10.68 -12.84 -7.70
C GLN A 208 -10.03 -12.15 -8.93
N GLY A 209 -9.65 -10.88 -8.79
CA GLY A 209 -9.05 -10.08 -9.86
C GLY A 209 -7.59 -10.46 -10.13
N PRO A 210 -7.07 -10.14 -11.32
CA PRO A 210 -5.68 -10.42 -11.65
C PRO A 210 -4.74 -9.68 -10.69
N ARG A 211 -3.79 -10.44 -10.13
CA ARG A 211 -2.68 -9.91 -9.35
C ARG A 211 -1.94 -8.88 -10.19
N THR A 212 -1.84 -7.65 -9.70
CA THR A 212 -1.14 -6.60 -10.43
C THR A 212 0.24 -6.40 -9.83
N GLU A 213 1.26 -6.38 -10.67
CA GLU A 213 2.64 -6.35 -10.23
C GLU A 213 3.40 -5.20 -10.88
N TRP A 214 4.31 -4.63 -10.11
CA TRP A 214 5.18 -3.55 -10.56
C TRP A 214 6.61 -3.77 -10.07
N LEU A 215 7.55 -3.36 -10.89
CA LEU A 215 8.93 -3.17 -10.49
C LEU A 215 9.11 -1.70 -10.05
N VAL A 216 9.51 -1.52 -8.80
CA VAL A 216 9.82 -0.25 -8.16
C VAL A 216 11.34 -0.13 -8.05
N ALA A 217 11.96 0.75 -8.83
CA ALA A 217 13.40 0.97 -8.79
C ALA A 217 13.73 2.34 -8.19
N PHE A 218 14.66 2.36 -7.23
CA PHE A 218 15.22 3.59 -6.69
C PHE A 218 16.50 3.95 -7.44
N GLN A 219 16.47 5.07 -8.13
CA GLN A 219 17.64 5.60 -8.83
C GLN A 219 18.65 6.20 -7.83
N PRO A 220 19.94 6.31 -8.20
CA PRO A 220 20.99 6.90 -7.35
C PRO A 220 20.69 8.32 -6.85
N HIS A 221 19.83 9.06 -7.56
CA HIS A 221 19.40 10.42 -7.19
C HIS A 221 18.16 10.45 -6.27
N GLY A 222 17.65 9.29 -5.86
CA GLY A 222 16.45 9.16 -5.02
C GLY A 222 15.14 9.27 -5.80
N GLU A 223 15.19 9.20 -7.14
CA GLU A 223 13.99 9.09 -7.97
C GLU A 223 13.43 7.67 -7.86
N MET A 224 12.11 7.55 -7.70
CA MET A 224 11.42 6.27 -7.71
C MET A 224 10.75 6.07 -9.08
N THR A 225 11.07 4.96 -9.73
CA THR A 225 10.41 4.56 -10.98
C THR A 225 9.55 3.34 -10.72
N VAL A 226 8.31 3.38 -11.19
CA VAL A 226 7.36 2.27 -11.06
C VAL A 226 6.99 1.82 -12.46
N THR A 227 7.33 0.59 -12.80
CA THR A 227 7.06 -0.01 -14.12
C THR A 227 6.15 -1.22 -13.94
N PRO A 228 5.02 -1.31 -14.65
CA PRO A 228 4.16 -2.49 -14.57
C PRO A 228 4.92 -3.70 -15.11
N LEU A 229 4.87 -4.79 -14.37
CA LEU A 229 5.26 -6.10 -14.89
C LEU A 229 4.04 -6.62 -15.64
N SER A 230 4.17 -6.80 -16.96
CA SER A 230 3.14 -7.49 -17.72
C SER A 230 2.92 -8.86 -17.09
N PRO A 231 1.67 -9.28 -16.82
CA PRO A 231 1.43 -10.68 -16.49
C PRO A 231 1.96 -11.47 -17.67
N GLU A 232 2.97 -12.33 -17.43
CA GLU A 232 3.39 -13.26 -18.46
C GLU A 232 2.13 -13.98 -18.96
N VAL A 233 1.82 -13.79 -20.24
CA VAL A 233 0.95 -14.69 -20.97
C VAL A 233 1.63 -16.03 -20.78
N GLY A 234 1.02 -16.88 -19.94
CA GLY A 234 1.52 -18.22 -19.67
C GLY A 234 1.90 -18.85 -20.98
N ASP A 235 3.16 -19.26 -21.07
CA ASP A 235 3.79 -19.84 -22.25
C ASP A 235 2.84 -20.88 -22.88
N PRO A 236 2.16 -20.59 -24.00
CA PRO A 236 1.39 -21.59 -24.71
C PRO A 236 2.33 -22.25 -25.70
N SER A 237 3.35 -22.93 -25.18
CA SER A 237 4.18 -23.85 -25.98
C SER A 237 3.99 -25.29 -25.51
N SER A 238 2.72 -25.67 -25.32
CA SER A 238 2.30 -27.06 -25.50
C SER A 238 1.50 -27.16 -26.81
N ASP A 239 1.96 -28.07 -27.65
CA ASP A 239 1.37 -28.59 -28.90
C ASP A 239 1.44 -27.76 -30.20
N LYS A 240 2.38 -28.15 -31.08
CA LYS A 240 2.08 -29.08 -32.19
C LYS A 240 3.32 -29.39 -33.04
N GLY A 241 3.54 -30.67 -33.37
CA GLY A 241 4.46 -31.01 -34.47
C GLY A 241 4.90 -32.47 -34.67
N THR A 242 3.97 -33.42 -34.69
CA THR A 242 3.91 -34.62 -35.56
C THR A 242 5.18 -35.39 -36.04
N SER A 243 5.02 -36.72 -35.99
CA SER A 243 5.64 -37.81 -36.79
C SER A 243 6.74 -38.59 -36.04
N SER A 244 6.77 -39.92 -35.95
CA SER A 244 6.33 -40.93 -36.92
C SER A 244 5.94 -42.25 -36.26
N ARG A 245 4.86 -42.85 -36.76
CA ARG A 245 4.45 -44.24 -36.55
C ARG A 245 5.37 -45.18 -37.34
N SER A 246 6.00 -46.14 -36.66
CA SER A 246 6.53 -47.35 -37.29
C SER A 246 6.39 -48.53 -36.33
N GLN A 247 5.36 -49.36 -36.56
CA GLN A 247 5.26 -50.70 -36.00
C GLN A 247 6.23 -51.62 -36.75
N PRO A 248 6.86 -52.60 -36.09
CA PRO A 248 7.30 -53.81 -36.77
C PRO A 248 6.27 -54.93 -36.57
N ASN A 249 5.79 -55.46 -37.70
CA ASN A 249 5.18 -56.79 -37.80
C ASN A 249 6.24 -57.83 -37.45
N PHE A 250 5.92 -58.77 -36.57
CA PHE A 250 6.53 -60.10 -36.57
C PHE A 250 5.40 -61.12 -36.61
N GLY A 251 5.34 -61.84 -37.72
CA GLY A 251 4.65 -63.12 -37.84
C GLY A 251 5.68 -64.17 -38.23
N VAL A 252 5.75 -65.23 -37.43
CA VAL A 252 5.81 -66.63 -37.84
C VAL A 252 5.00 -67.40 -36.81
#